data_AF-A0A1I8CQG4-F1
#
_entry.id   AF-A0A1I8CQG4-F1
#
_cell.length_a   1.000
_cell.length_b   1.000
_cell.length_c   1.000
_cell.angle_alpha   90.00
_cell.angle_beta   90.00
_cell.angle_gamma   90.00
#
_symmetry.space_group_name_H-M   'P 1'
#
loop_
_entity.id
_entity.type
_entity.pdbx_description
1 polymer ?
#
loop_
_entity_poly.entity_id
_entity_poly.type
_entity_poly.pdbx_seq_one_letter_code
_entity_poly.pdbx_strand_id
1 'polypeptide(L)'
;MPIYSDNYSYSFGKIRGAIQQLYKIHGDNYDWYMKTDDDTYVVMDNLRTYLLTKNASEEHYLGFKLDFIRKGKRHIYHQGGAGMVFSRAAIKKLVSKGFTSKHKCSQNPQNLDDRIIGRCMENLNINVTDARDYKNRLTFCPASVVDFSTPHKNEQYNKFITKNPTGFGKGMPALSPYPISFHYVP
;
A
#
# COMPACT_ATOMS: atom_id res chain seq x y z
N MET A 1 2.88 -1.04 -23.79
CA MET A 1 2.01 -0.60 -22.68
C MET A 1 1.24 0.61 -23.16
N PRO A 2 -0.04 0.80 -22.76
CA PRO A 2 -0.74 2.05 -23.03
C PRO A 2 0.02 3.19 -22.34
N ILE A 3 0.25 4.28 -23.06
CA ILE A 3 0.87 5.49 -22.50
C ILE A 3 -0.26 6.36 -21.96
N TYR A 4 -0.25 6.62 -20.66
CA TYR A 4 -1.21 7.49 -19.99
C TYR A 4 -0.58 8.86 -19.74
N SER A 5 -1.40 9.90 -19.59
CA SER A 5 -0.92 11.20 -19.15
C SER A 5 -0.20 11.07 -17.81
N ASP A 6 0.97 11.69 -17.71
CA ASP A 6 1.76 11.66 -16.48
C ASP A 6 1.24 12.72 -15.49
N ASN A 7 0.15 12.37 -14.81
CA ASN A 7 -0.36 13.17 -13.70
C ASN A 7 -1.02 12.29 -12.64
N TYR A 8 -1.25 12.89 -11.47
CA TYR A 8 -1.77 12.20 -10.29
C TYR A 8 -3.12 11.50 -10.52
N SER A 9 -4.00 12.08 -11.34
CA SER A 9 -5.32 11.51 -11.61
C SER A 9 -5.29 10.25 -12.49
N TYR A 10 -4.15 9.94 -13.12
CA TYR A 10 -3.92 8.72 -13.91
C TYR A 10 -2.96 7.73 -13.24
N SER A 11 -2.64 7.94 -11.95
CA SER A 11 -1.77 7.03 -11.18
C SER A 11 -2.23 5.57 -11.28
N PHE A 12 -3.53 5.29 -11.20
CA PHE A 12 -4.04 3.92 -11.35
C PHE A 12 -3.70 3.29 -12.71
N GLY A 13 -3.87 4.03 -13.81
CA GLY A 13 -3.51 3.56 -15.15
C GLY A 13 -2.03 3.20 -15.23
N LYS A 14 -1.16 4.09 -14.75
CA LYS A 14 0.31 3.88 -14.70
C LYS A 14 0.67 2.64 -13.90
N ILE A 15 0.20 2.55 -12.65
CA ILE A 15 0.55 1.44 -11.74
C ILE A 15 -0.05 0.11 -12.20
N ARG A 16 -1.29 0.10 -12.69
CA ARG A 16 -1.88 -1.10 -13.30
C ARG A 16 -1.04 -1.60 -14.47
N GLY A 17 -0.66 -0.70 -15.39
CA GLY A 17 0.18 -1.03 -16.53
C GLY A 17 1.54 -1.60 -16.10
N ALA A 18 2.18 -0.96 -15.13
CA ALA A 18 3.45 -1.41 -14.56
C ALA A 18 3.34 -2.81 -13.93
N ILE A 19 2.33 -3.06 -13.09
CA ILE A 19 2.09 -4.38 -12.47
C ILE A 19 1.83 -5.45 -13.54
N GLN A 20 1.00 -5.16 -14.55
CA GLN A 20 0.73 -6.11 -15.63
C GLN A 20 2.00 -6.44 -16.43
N GLN A 21 2.83 -5.45 -16.73
CA GLN A 21 4.08 -5.67 -17.45
C GLN A 21 5.10 -6.42 -16.61
N LEU A 22 5.25 -6.05 -15.33
CA LEU A 22 6.14 -6.70 -14.39
C LEU A 22 5.78 -8.19 -14.25
N TYR A 23 4.50 -8.50 -14.08
CA TYR A 23 4.03 -9.89 -14.03
C TYR A 23 4.17 -10.62 -15.37
N LYS A 24 4.03 -9.93 -16.51
CA LYS A 24 4.28 -10.54 -17.83
C LYS A 24 5.75 -10.94 -18.02
N ILE A 25 6.69 -10.12 -17.55
CA ILE A 25 8.14 -10.37 -17.70
C ILE A 25 8.61 -11.41 -16.70
N HIS A 26 8.23 -11.27 -15.43
CA HIS A 26 8.82 -12.06 -14.35
C HIS A 26 7.90 -13.16 -13.83
N GLY A 27 6.60 -13.14 -14.17
CA GLY A 27 5.63 -14.10 -13.68
C GLY A 27 5.70 -14.26 -12.16
N ASP A 28 5.88 -15.51 -11.75
CA ASP A 28 5.93 -15.98 -10.37
C ASP A 28 7.37 -16.07 -9.80
N ASN A 29 8.37 -15.45 -10.46
CA ASN A 29 9.79 -15.59 -10.11
C ASN A 29 10.22 -14.82 -8.85
N TYR A 30 9.37 -13.96 -8.28
CA TYR A 30 9.65 -13.25 -7.04
C TYR A 30 8.62 -13.61 -5.97
N ASP A 31 9.06 -13.68 -4.71
CA ASP A 31 8.19 -13.91 -3.56
C ASP A 31 7.33 -12.69 -3.21
N TRP A 32 7.92 -11.49 -3.39
CA TRP A 32 7.35 -10.24 -2.91
C TRP A 32 7.55 -9.11 -3.93
N TYR A 33 6.55 -8.25 -4.04
CA TYR A 33 6.52 -7.11 -4.94
C TYR A 33 6.15 -5.87 -4.13
N MET A 34 6.90 -4.78 -4.31
CA MET A 34 6.64 -3.52 -3.60
C MET A 34 6.43 -2.38 -4.60
N LYS A 35 5.43 -1.54 -4.35
CA LYS A 35 5.27 -0.23 -5.00
C LYS A 35 5.49 0.85 -3.95
N THR A 36 6.27 1.87 -4.29
CA THR A 36 6.47 3.10 -3.51
C THR A 36 6.44 4.30 -4.43
N ASP A 37 6.42 5.51 -3.86
CA ASP A 37 6.67 6.74 -4.59
C ASP A 37 8.19 7.03 -4.64
N ASP A 38 8.61 7.99 -5.45
CA ASP A 38 10.02 8.37 -5.65
C ASP A 38 10.58 9.21 -4.49
N ASP A 39 9.71 9.69 -3.59
CA ASP A 39 10.02 10.36 -2.33
C ASP A 39 9.76 9.45 -1.10
N THR A 40 9.78 8.12 -1.31
CA THR A 40 9.70 7.11 -0.25
C THR A 40 11.07 6.49 0.04
N TYR A 41 11.52 6.55 1.28
CA TYR A 41 12.67 5.77 1.76
C TYR A 41 12.23 4.43 2.34
N VAL A 42 12.88 3.34 1.94
CA VAL A 42 12.59 1.98 2.42
C VAL A 42 13.81 1.41 3.12
N VAL A 43 13.64 0.97 4.38
CA VAL A 43 14.67 0.22 5.10
C VAL A 43 14.56 -1.24 4.70
N MET A 44 15.31 -1.63 3.66
CA MET A 44 15.20 -2.96 3.03
C MET A 44 15.42 -4.13 4.00
N ASP A 45 16.32 -3.98 4.98
CA ASP A 45 16.57 -5.03 5.98
C ASP A 45 15.36 -5.25 6.90
N ASN A 46 14.67 -4.17 7.29
CA ASN A 46 13.46 -4.24 8.11
C ASN A 46 12.30 -4.85 7.30
N LEU A 47 12.17 -4.46 6.03
CA LEU A 47 11.19 -5.06 5.12
C LEU A 47 11.44 -6.56 4.98
N ARG A 48 12.67 -6.98 4.64
CA ARG A 48 13.03 -8.39 4.47
C ARG A 48 12.76 -9.18 5.74
N THR A 49 13.17 -8.66 6.89
CA THR A 49 12.94 -9.29 8.19
C THR A 49 11.45 -9.48 8.48
N TYR A 50 10.62 -8.48 8.20
CA TYR A 50 9.17 -8.60 8.36
C TYR A 50 8.58 -9.67 7.43
N LEU A 51 9.02 -9.70 6.17
CA LEU A 51 8.50 -10.63 5.15
C LEU A 51 8.94 -12.08 5.36
N LEU A 52 10.09 -12.33 6.00
CA LEU A 52 10.54 -13.69 6.37
C LEU A 52 9.57 -14.41 7.32
N THR A 53 8.70 -13.67 8.01
CA THR A 53 7.67 -14.23 8.90
C THR A 53 6.39 -14.66 8.18
N LYS A 54 6.33 -14.52 6.85
CA LYS A 54 5.12 -14.70 6.04
C LYS A 54 5.34 -15.68 4.89
N ASN A 55 4.28 -16.34 4.45
CA ASN A 55 4.32 -17.26 3.32
C ASN A 55 3.92 -16.53 2.02
N ALA A 56 4.85 -16.38 1.08
CA ALA A 56 4.57 -15.71 -0.20
C ALA A 56 3.52 -16.43 -1.08
N SER A 57 3.24 -17.70 -0.80
CA SER A 57 2.16 -18.47 -1.46
C SER A 57 0.77 -18.18 -0.89
N GLU A 58 0.68 -17.44 0.22
CA GLU A 58 -0.58 -16.92 0.76
C GLU A 58 -0.84 -15.49 0.27
N GLU A 59 -2.12 -15.10 0.21
CA GLU A 59 -2.55 -13.81 -0.34
C GLU A 59 -2.32 -12.69 0.68
N HIS A 60 -1.17 -12.00 0.58
CA HIS A 60 -0.83 -10.87 1.45
C HIS A 60 -0.81 -9.55 0.68
N TYR A 61 -1.50 -8.55 1.25
CA TYR A 61 -1.47 -7.15 0.83
C TYR A 61 -1.21 -6.28 2.06
N LEU A 62 0.00 -5.72 2.13
CA LEU A 62 0.59 -5.11 3.34
C LEU A 62 0.94 -3.65 3.08
N GLY A 63 0.81 -2.80 4.11
CA GLY A 63 1.12 -1.38 4.03
C GLY A 63 0.46 -0.59 5.16
N PHE A 64 0.43 0.74 4.99
CA PHE A 64 -0.24 1.65 5.92
C PHE A 64 -1.73 1.79 5.59
N LYS A 65 -2.59 1.26 6.46
CA LYS A 65 -4.03 1.16 6.21
C LYS A 65 -4.75 2.52 6.33
N LEU A 66 -5.59 2.82 5.35
CA LEU A 66 -6.54 3.94 5.39
C LEU A 66 -7.92 3.51 4.90
N ASP A 67 -8.91 4.33 5.17
CA ASP A 67 -10.26 4.21 4.64
C ASP A 67 -10.67 5.39 3.76
N PHE A 68 -11.70 5.15 2.95
CA PHE A 68 -12.41 6.20 2.23
C PHE A 68 -13.87 5.79 2.00
N ILE A 69 -14.74 6.78 1.83
CA ILE A 69 -16.13 6.56 1.45
C ILE A 69 -16.29 6.77 -0.05
N ARG A 70 -16.95 5.82 -0.72
CA ARG A 70 -17.37 5.96 -2.12
C ARG A 70 -18.78 5.40 -2.28
N LYS A 71 -19.69 6.22 -2.79
CA LYS A 71 -21.12 5.87 -2.96
C LYS A 71 -21.75 5.31 -1.66
N GLY A 72 -21.47 5.96 -0.53
CA GLY A 72 -21.99 5.56 0.79
C GLY A 72 -21.35 4.31 1.39
N LYS A 73 -20.41 3.63 0.71
CA LYS A 73 -19.71 2.46 1.23
C LYS A 73 -18.29 2.81 1.67
N ARG A 74 -17.89 2.29 2.83
CA ARG A 74 -16.50 2.35 3.34
C ARG A 74 -15.65 1.30 2.63
N HIS A 75 -14.47 1.73 2.21
CA HIS A 75 -13.45 0.90 1.57
C HIS A 75 -12.11 1.11 2.25
N ILE A 76 -11.32 0.04 2.33
CA ILE A 76 -9.99 0.02 2.93
C ILE A 76 -8.93 -0.10 1.83
N TYR A 77 -7.82 0.61 2.01
CA TYR A 77 -6.68 0.60 1.09
C TYR A 77 -5.38 0.87 1.86
N HIS A 78 -4.25 0.70 1.18
CA HIS A 78 -2.95 1.11 1.70
C HIS A 78 -2.56 2.42 1.04
N GLN A 79 -2.09 3.39 1.82
CA GLN A 79 -1.69 4.68 1.27
C GLN A 79 -0.47 4.52 0.34
N GLY A 80 -0.57 5.08 -0.86
CA GLY A 80 0.38 4.81 -1.95
C GLY A 80 1.84 5.17 -1.66
N GLY A 81 2.07 6.26 -0.93
CA GLY A 81 3.42 6.81 -0.66
C GLY A 81 4.13 6.20 0.55
N ALA A 82 3.40 5.65 1.53
CA ALA A 82 3.99 4.78 2.55
C ALA A 82 4.53 3.50 1.91
N GLY A 83 3.96 3.10 0.79
CA GLY A 83 4.30 1.89 0.07
C GLY A 83 3.31 0.75 0.30
N MET A 84 3.25 -0.13 -0.70
CA MET A 84 2.35 -1.27 -0.75
C MET A 84 3.15 -2.52 -1.12
N VAL A 85 3.00 -3.59 -0.35
CA VAL A 85 3.66 -4.87 -0.59
C VAL A 85 2.63 -5.94 -0.91
N PHE A 86 2.92 -6.73 -1.94
CA PHE A 86 2.12 -7.84 -2.43
C PHE A 86 2.94 -9.12 -2.35
N SER A 87 2.36 -10.20 -1.86
CA SER A 87 2.93 -11.53 -2.07
C SER A 87 2.77 -12.00 -3.51
N ARG A 88 3.54 -13.01 -3.91
CA ARG A 88 3.37 -13.71 -5.20
C ARG A 88 1.93 -14.14 -5.44
N ALA A 89 1.29 -14.78 -4.47
CA ALA A 89 -0.10 -15.20 -4.63
C ALA A 89 -1.06 -14.01 -4.84
N ALA A 90 -0.85 -12.91 -4.12
CA ALA A 90 -1.68 -11.71 -4.25
C ALA A 90 -1.50 -11.02 -5.61
N ILE A 91 -0.25 -10.82 -6.08
CA ILE A 91 0.00 -10.17 -7.38
C ILE A 91 -0.57 -11.01 -8.53
N LYS A 92 -0.40 -12.34 -8.47
CA LYS A 92 -0.95 -13.30 -9.45
C LYS A 92 -2.45 -13.19 -9.54
N LYS A 93 -3.15 -13.19 -8.40
CA LYS A 93 -4.60 -13.06 -8.34
C LYS A 93 -5.10 -11.69 -8.81
N LEU A 94 -4.39 -10.61 -8.45
CA LEU A 94 -4.69 -9.26 -8.90
C LEU A 94 -4.62 -9.15 -10.43
N VAL A 95 -3.55 -9.66 -11.05
CA VAL A 95 -3.36 -9.60 -12.50
C VAL A 95 -4.34 -10.50 -13.25
N SER A 96 -4.45 -11.77 -12.82
CA SER A 96 -5.22 -12.79 -13.57
C SER A 96 -6.73 -12.72 -13.36
N LYS A 97 -7.20 -12.30 -12.18
CA LYS A 97 -8.64 -12.25 -11.82
C LYS A 97 -9.15 -10.84 -11.55
N GLY A 98 -8.29 -9.95 -11.06
CA GLY A 98 -8.64 -8.57 -10.74
C GLY A 98 -8.72 -7.70 -11.98
N PHE A 99 -7.58 -7.39 -12.59
CA PHE A 99 -7.47 -6.47 -13.71
C PHE A 99 -8.23 -6.93 -14.96
N THR A 100 -8.40 -8.24 -15.15
CA THR A 100 -9.18 -8.83 -16.25
C THR A 100 -10.70 -8.71 -16.08
N SER A 101 -11.19 -8.38 -14.89
CA SER A 101 -12.63 -8.33 -14.60
C SER A 101 -13.11 -6.92 -14.28
N LYS A 102 -14.06 -6.41 -15.07
CA LYS A 102 -14.75 -5.13 -14.82
C LYS A 102 -15.55 -5.11 -13.51
N HIS A 103 -15.88 -6.28 -12.97
CA HIS A 103 -16.60 -6.43 -11.71
C HIS A 103 -15.67 -6.44 -10.49
N LYS A 104 -14.40 -6.80 -10.68
CA LYS A 104 -13.40 -6.84 -9.60
C LYS A 104 -12.58 -5.56 -9.53
N CYS A 105 -12.17 -5.02 -10.67
CA CYS A 105 -11.35 -3.81 -10.77
C CYS A 105 -11.91 -2.78 -11.74
N SER A 106 -11.63 -1.51 -11.46
CA SER A 106 -11.93 -0.41 -12.38
C SER A 106 -11.19 -0.63 -13.70
N GLN A 107 -11.89 -0.42 -14.82
CA GLN A 107 -11.27 -0.40 -16.14
C GLN A 107 -10.93 1.03 -16.59
N ASN A 108 -11.41 2.05 -15.86
CA ASN A 108 -11.06 3.44 -16.12
C ASN A 108 -9.64 3.74 -15.56
N PRO A 109 -8.66 4.08 -16.41
CA PRO A 109 -7.29 4.39 -15.98
C PRO A 109 -7.16 5.71 -15.22
N GLN A 110 -8.10 6.65 -15.39
CA GLN A 110 -8.12 7.93 -14.68
C GLN A 110 -8.72 7.76 -13.27
N ASN A 111 -7.94 7.19 -12.37
CA ASN A 111 -8.25 7.08 -10.95
C ASN A 111 -6.95 7.10 -10.12
N LEU A 112 -7.11 7.15 -8.80
CA LEU A 112 -6.02 7.00 -7.83
C LEU A 112 -5.65 5.52 -7.67
N ASP A 113 -4.37 5.18 -7.82
CA ASP A 113 -3.85 3.81 -7.76
C ASP A 113 -4.23 3.12 -6.45
N ASP A 114 -3.89 3.74 -5.34
CA ASP A 114 -4.01 3.22 -3.99
C ASP A 114 -5.46 2.80 -3.64
N ARG A 115 -6.43 3.69 -3.88
CA ARG A 115 -7.86 3.45 -3.64
C ARG A 115 -8.45 2.39 -4.55
N ILE A 116 -8.05 2.37 -5.82
CA ILE A 116 -8.58 1.37 -6.76
C ILE A 116 -7.97 0.00 -6.49
N ILE A 117 -6.66 -0.08 -6.21
CA ILE A 117 -5.99 -1.33 -5.83
C ILE A 117 -6.59 -1.87 -4.53
N GLY A 118 -6.78 -1.03 -3.50
CA GLY A 118 -7.45 -1.45 -2.26
C GLY A 118 -8.82 -2.09 -2.51
N ARG A 119 -9.66 -1.43 -3.31
CA ARG A 119 -10.98 -1.99 -3.69
C ARG A 119 -10.88 -3.26 -4.53
N CYS A 120 -9.88 -3.37 -5.40
CA CYS A 120 -9.61 -4.61 -6.14
C CYS A 120 -9.32 -5.76 -5.16
N MET A 121 -8.49 -5.52 -4.15
CA MET A 121 -8.15 -6.53 -3.14
C MET A 121 -9.38 -6.96 -2.36
N GLU A 122 -10.21 -6.01 -1.89
CA GLU A 122 -11.48 -6.32 -1.23
C GLU A 122 -12.38 -7.20 -2.10
N ASN A 123 -12.57 -6.83 -3.37
CA ASN A 123 -13.41 -7.58 -4.30
C ASN A 123 -12.86 -8.97 -4.64
N LEU A 124 -11.55 -9.16 -4.50
CA LEU A 124 -10.86 -10.44 -4.67
C LEU A 124 -10.84 -11.27 -3.37
N ASN A 125 -11.45 -10.78 -2.29
CA ASN A 125 -11.40 -11.37 -0.95
C ASN A 125 -9.96 -11.48 -0.38
N ILE A 126 -9.08 -10.55 -0.76
CA ILE A 126 -7.72 -10.43 -0.22
C ILE A 126 -7.78 -9.42 0.93
N ASN A 127 -7.31 -9.81 2.11
CA ASN A 127 -7.34 -8.93 3.28
C ASN A 127 -6.37 -7.76 3.14
N VAL A 128 -6.86 -6.53 3.32
CA VAL A 128 -6.02 -5.33 3.41
C VAL A 128 -5.42 -5.31 4.81
N THR A 129 -4.18 -5.79 4.96
CA THR A 129 -3.55 -6.02 6.27
C THR A 129 -2.75 -4.81 6.70
N ASP A 130 -3.08 -4.22 7.85
CA ASP A 130 -2.32 -3.10 8.41
C ASP A 130 -1.01 -3.65 8.98
N ALA A 131 0.12 -3.34 8.34
CA ALA A 131 1.40 -3.94 8.71
C ALA A 131 1.98 -3.22 9.94
N ARG A 132 1.95 -3.92 11.08
CA ARG A 132 2.35 -3.41 12.39
C ARG A 132 3.28 -4.39 13.08
N ASP A 133 4.03 -3.88 14.04
CA ASP A 133 4.84 -4.72 14.90
C ASP A 133 3.99 -5.42 15.98
N TYR A 134 4.64 -6.27 16.77
CA TYR A 134 3.99 -7.02 17.85
C TYR A 134 3.40 -6.15 18.98
N LYS A 135 3.77 -4.87 19.05
CA LYS A 135 3.19 -3.87 19.97
C LYS A 135 2.16 -2.97 19.29
N ASN A 136 1.69 -3.36 18.10
CA ASN A 136 0.71 -2.61 17.30
C ASN A 136 1.20 -1.22 16.87
N ARG A 137 2.52 -1.03 16.76
CA ARG A 137 3.16 0.22 16.29
C ARG A 137 3.34 0.24 14.78
N LEU A 138 3.43 1.44 14.22
CA LEU A 138 3.55 1.64 12.78
C LEU A 138 4.89 1.15 12.26
N THR A 139 4.85 0.35 11.20
CA THR A 139 6.05 -0.03 10.42
C THR A 139 6.12 0.73 9.10
N PHE A 140 4.99 1.05 8.49
CA PHE A 140 4.89 1.92 7.32
C PHE A 140 4.46 3.33 7.77
N CYS A 141 5.25 4.35 7.45
CA CYS A 141 4.98 5.74 7.84
C CYS A 141 4.50 6.56 6.63
N PRO A 142 3.27 7.13 6.66
CA PRO A 142 2.65 7.79 5.50
C PRO A 142 3.11 9.23 5.25
N ALA A 143 4.00 9.75 6.11
CA ALA A 143 4.64 11.07 5.98
C ALA A 143 6.07 11.00 6.52
N SER A 144 6.70 12.16 6.67
CA SER A 144 8.07 12.28 7.15
C SER A 144 8.25 11.69 8.54
N VAL A 145 9.46 11.21 8.84
CA VAL A 145 9.82 10.74 10.18
C VAL A 145 9.62 11.84 11.22
N VAL A 146 9.88 13.11 10.87
CA VAL A 146 9.71 14.25 11.77
C VAL A 146 8.24 14.42 12.15
N ASP A 147 7.33 14.34 11.17
CA ASP A 147 5.91 14.46 11.41
C ASP A 147 5.37 13.38 12.34
N PHE A 148 5.87 12.16 12.27
CA PHE A 148 5.34 11.05 13.05
C PHE A 148 6.09 10.79 14.37
N SER A 149 7.36 11.18 14.47
CA SER A 149 8.18 11.00 15.68
C SER A 149 7.98 12.11 16.72
N THR A 150 7.53 13.30 16.32
CA THR A 150 7.23 14.38 17.26
C THR A 150 6.06 14.03 18.20
N PRO A 151 6.12 14.41 19.49
CA PRO A 151 4.98 14.28 20.39
C PRO A 151 3.86 15.27 20.09
N HIS A 152 4.14 16.36 19.35
CA HIS A 152 3.17 17.40 19.04
C HIS A 152 2.27 17.02 17.85
N LYS A 153 0.96 17.25 17.98
CA LYS A 153 0.04 17.07 16.84
C LYS A 153 0.41 18.04 15.72
N ASN A 154 0.35 17.54 14.50
CA ASN A 154 0.57 18.31 13.27
C ASN A 154 -0.48 17.89 12.23
N GLU A 155 -0.49 18.61 11.11
CA GLU A 155 -1.45 18.40 10.04
C GLU A 155 -1.42 16.97 9.50
N GLN A 156 -0.23 16.42 9.24
CA GLN A 156 -0.08 15.07 8.69
C GLN A 156 -0.67 14.01 9.62
N TYR A 157 -0.35 14.08 10.91
CA TYR A 157 -0.94 13.16 11.89
C TYR A 157 -2.46 13.27 11.94
N ASN A 158 -3.00 14.49 12.05
CA ASN A 158 -4.45 14.70 12.13
C ASN A 158 -5.16 14.18 10.87
N LYS A 159 -4.54 14.35 9.70
CA LYS A 159 -5.05 13.86 8.41
C LYS A 159 -5.12 12.33 8.35
N PHE A 160 -4.12 11.63 8.87
CA PHE A 160 -4.05 10.17 8.75
C PHE A 160 -4.75 9.43 9.89
N ILE A 161 -4.73 9.96 11.12
CA ILE A 161 -5.40 9.31 12.26
C ILE A 161 -6.92 9.23 12.07
N THR A 162 -7.51 10.26 11.44
CA THR A 162 -8.96 10.32 11.17
C THR A 162 -9.43 9.32 10.10
N LYS A 163 -8.51 8.83 9.27
CA LYS A 163 -8.79 7.90 8.16
C LYS A 163 -8.24 6.50 8.41
N ASN A 164 -7.48 6.29 9.46
CA ASN A 164 -6.95 4.97 9.79
C ASN A 164 -7.99 4.22 10.64
N PRO A 165 -8.57 3.13 10.13
CA PRO A 165 -9.68 2.45 10.81
C PRO A 165 -9.26 1.72 12.09
N THR A 166 -7.97 1.46 12.27
CA THR A 166 -7.39 0.73 13.40
C THR A 166 -6.83 1.65 14.50
N GLY A 167 -6.71 2.95 14.22
CA GLY A 167 -6.09 3.94 15.11
C GLY A 167 -4.59 3.71 15.30
N PHE A 168 -3.85 4.76 15.67
CA PHE A 168 -2.44 4.67 16.05
C PHE A 168 -2.07 5.81 17.01
N GLY A 169 -1.02 5.61 17.81
CA GLY A 169 -0.54 6.62 18.74
C GLY A 169 0.24 7.75 18.05
N LYS A 170 0.80 8.67 18.84
CA LYS A 170 1.66 9.76 18.34
C LYS A 170 3.08 9.65 18.88
N GLY A 171 4.03 10.18 18.12
CA GLY A 171 5.42 10.31 18.51
C GLY A 171 6.19 9.00 18.42
N MET A 172 7.44 9.03 18.89
CA MET A 172 8.33 7.86 18.92
C MET A 172 7.70 6.58 19.50
N PRO A 173 6.89 6.61 20.58
CA PRO A 173 6.26 5.38 21.11
C PRO A 173 5.29 4.69 20.14
N ALA A 174 4.76 5.42 19.16
CA ALA A 174 3.85 4.87 18.15
C ALA A 174 4.54 4.28 16.93
N LEU A 175 5.85 4.51 16.79
CA LEU A 175 6.67 4.00 15.70
C LEU A 175 7.38 2.72 16.12
N SER A 176 7.46 1.77 15.21
CA SER A 176 8.32 0.59 15.36
C SER A 176 9.78 1.03 15.46
N PRO A 177 10.62 0.41 16.32
CA PRO A 177 12.07 0.58 16.28
C PRO A 177 12.68 -0.05 15.01
N TYR A 178 11.90 -0.86 14.30
CA TYR A 178 12.21 -1.41 12.97
C TYR A 178 11.18 -0.89 11.96
N PRO A 179 11.24 0.40 11.57
CA PRO A 179 10.35 0.96 10.56
C PRO A 179 10.73 0.42 9.18
N ILE A 180 9.73 0.11 8.36
CA ILE A 180 9.89 -0.39 7.00
C ILE A 180 10.04 0.76 6.00
N SER A 181 9.24 1.81 6.13
CA SER A 181 9.25 2.90 5.16
C SER A 181 8.84 4.25 5.75
N PHE A 182 9.34 5.31 5.12
CA PHE A 182 8.98 6.70 5.38
C PHE A 182 8.71 7.41 4.06
N HIS A 183 7.62 8.16 4.00
CA HIS A 183 7.24 8.98 2.85
C HIS A 183 7.72 10.43 3.04
N TYR A 184 7.73 11.24 1.98
CA TYR A 184 8.24 12.62 1.99
C TYR A 184 9.69 12.71 2.49
N VAL A 185 10.55 11.83 1.97
CA VAL A 185 12.00 11.89 2.18
C VAL A 185 12.63 12.58 0.94
N PRO A 186 13.25 13.75 1.10
CA PRO A 186 13.91 14.48 0.01
C PRO A 186 15.12 13.75 -0.59
#